data_AF-A0A432G0I5-F1
#
_entry.id   AF-A0A432G0I5-F1
#
_cell.length_a   1.000
_cell.length_b   1.000
_cell.length_c   1.000
_cell.angle_alpha   90.00
_cell.angle_beta   90.00
_cell.angle_gamma   90.00
#
_symmetry.space_group_name_H-M   'P 1'
#
loop_
_entity.id
_entity.type
_entity.pdbx_description
1 polymer ?
#
loop_
_entity_poly.entity_id
_entity_poly.type
_entity_poly.pdbx_seq_one_letter_code
_entity_poly.pdbx_strand_id
1 'polypeptide(L)'
;MAADVGIPVERLLEQLAQAGIEKSGGDDPISTREKLDLLNYLRQSHGKAAKEAKAEKSAKVTLKRKTTTQIKQPTSPGRAARAARTTKTVNVEVRRKRTYMKTDQSAEEKERLLREAEEAKRKLQEQEEQRRKAEEMERARREAQEEMLRSKEEERKRQEEAKRQAEEESKAKAEAEEAQRKRDLELARRAQEQRKSQQEARERKEKAKRRAEAGKPGRGRRE
;
A
#
# COMPACT_ATOMS: atom_id res chain seq x y z
N MET A 1 6.92 -70.47 -0.34
CA MET A 1 7.25 -69.51 0.73
C MET A 1 8.75 -69.30 0.92
N ALA A 2 9.57 -70.35 1.08
CA ALA A 2 11.03 -70.17 1.18
C ALA A 2 11.64 -69.47 -0.05
N ALA A 3 11.22 -69.86 -1.26
CA ALA A 3 11.58 -69.18 -2.50
C ALA A 3 11.06 -67.73 -2.57
N ASP A 4 9.87 -67.45 -2.00
CA ASP A 4 9.23 -66.14 -2.05
C ASP A 4 9.92 -65.10 -1.15
N VAL A 5 10.52 -65.55 -0.04
CA VAL A 5 11.24 -64.71 0.92
C VAL A 5 12.75 -64.67 0.62
N GLY A 6 13.24 -65.50 -0.31
CA GLY A 6 14.63 -65.51 -0.77
C GLY A 6 15.63 -66.02 0.27
N ILE A 7 15.20 -66.88 1.20
CA ILE A 7 16.03 -67.45 2.27
C ILE A 7 16.10 -68.97 2.06
N PRO A 8 17.27 -69.62 2.27
CA PRO A 8 17.38 -71.07 2.18
C PRO A 8 16.38 -71.76 3.12
N VAL A 9 15.81 -72.87 2.66
CA VAL A 9 14.75 -73.63 3.35
C VAL A 9 15.15 -73.98 4.78
N GLU A 10 16.40 -74.41 4.98
CA GLU A 10 16.97 -74.75 6.28
C GLU A 10 16.85 -73.59 7.29
N ARG A 11 17.17 -72.36 6.87
CA ARG A 11 17.06 -71.19 7.75
C ARG A 11 15.63 -70.79 8.04
N LEU A 12 14.72 -71.01 7.11
CA LEU A 12 13.30 -70.74 7.37
C LEU A 12 12.76 -71.71 8.42
N LEU A 13 13.15 -72.99 8.37
CA LEU A 13 12.78 -73.99 9.37
C LEU A 13 13.34 -73.65 10.75
N GLU A 14 14.60 -73.19 10.82
CA GLU A 14 15.20 -72.70 12.07
C GLU A 14 14.42 -71.52 12.66
N GLN A 15 14.03 -70.54 11.82
CA GLN A 15 13.25 -69.37 12.27
C GLN A 15 11.83 -69.74 12.70
N LEU A 16 11.20 -70.69 12.03
CA LEU A 16 9.89 -71.22 12.41
C LEU A 16 9.96 -71.94 13.76
N ALA A 17 10.98 -72.79 13.97
CA ALA A 17 11.21 -73.46 15.24
C ALA A 17 11.46 -72.45 16.38
N GLN A 18 12.27 -71.41 16.13
CA GLN A 18 12.50 -70.32 17.08
C GLN A 18 11.25 -69.50 17.40
N ALA A 19 10.32 -69.40 16.45
CA ALA A 19 9.01 -68.77 16.64
C ALA A 19 7.99 -69.71 17.32
N GLY A 20 8.37 -70.95 17.66
CA GLY A 20 7.50 -71.94 18.32
C GLY A 20 6.58 -72.70 17.35
N ILE A 21 6.91 -72.71 16.05
CA ILE A 21 6.16 -73.39 15.01
C ILE A 21 6.99 -74.59 14.54
N GLU A 22 6.60 -75.78 14.96
CA GLU A 22 7.27 -77.03 14.55
C GLU A 22 6.77 -77.47 13.16
N LYS A 23 7.63 -77.38 12.15
CA LYS A 23 7.42 -77.93 10.81
C LYS A 23 8.66 -78.75 10.44
N SER A 24 8.44 -79.90 9.81
CA SER A 24 9.50 -80.88 9.54
C SER A 24 9.93 -80.87 8.07
N GLY A 25 9.06 -80.40 7.17
CA GLY A 25 9.32 -80.33 5.73
C GLY A 25 9.36 -78.90 5.19
N GLY A 26 10.21 -78.67 4.19
CA GLY A 26 10.26 -77.40 3.45
C GLY A 26 8.99 -77.07 2.64
N ASP A 27 8.17 -78.09 2.38
CA ASP A 27 6.93 -78.02 1.62
C ASP A 27 5.66 -77.99 2.52
N ASP A 28 5.83 -77.99 3.84
CA ASP A 28 4.69 -78.00 4.77
C ASP A 28 3.89 -76.69 4.65
N PRO A 29 2.54 -76.77 4.58
CA PRO A 29 1.71 -75.57 4.48
C PRO A 29 1.74 -74.77 5.79
N ILE A 30 2.00 -73.47 5.66
CA ILE A 30 2.03 -72.50 6.77
C ILE A 30 0.75 -71.67 6.75
N SER A 31 0.00 -71.69 7.84
CA SER A 31 -1.23 -70.92 8.04
C SER A 31 -0.95 -69.43 8.23
N THR A 32 -1.95 -68.57 7.99
CA THR A 32 -1.81 -67.11 8.19
C THR A 32 -1.42 -66.74 9.61
N ARG A 33 -1.86 -67.51 10.61
CA ARG A 33 -1.51 -67.30 12.03
C ARG A 33 -0.02 -67.56 12.28
N GLU A 34 0.48 -68.70 11.82
CA GLU A 34 1.91 -69.05 11.90
C GLU A 34 2.80 -68.02 11.19
N LYS A 35 2.35 -67.44 10.07
CA LYS A 35 3.06 -66.34 9.41
C LYS A 35 3.14 -65.08 10.28
N LEU A 36 2.07 -64.74 11.00
CA LEU A 36 2.08 -63.59 11.92
C LEU A 36 3.02 -63.82 13.11
N ASP A 37 3.04 -65.03 13.65
CA ASP A 37 3.92 -65.39 14.77
C ASP A 37 5.41 -65.34 14.36
N LEU A 38 5.75 -65.86 13.17
CA LEU A 38 7.08 -65.69 12.58
C LEU A 38 7.42 -64.21 12.37
N LEU A 39 6.50 -63.39 11.85
CA LEU A 39 6.72 -61.96 11.65
C LEU A 39 6.95 -61.23 12.98
N ASN A 40 6.24 -61.61 14.05
CA ASN A 40 6.43 -61.05 15.38
C ASN A 40 7.81 -61.40 15.93
N TYR A 41 8.23 -62.66 15.80
CA TYR A 41 9.58 -63.11 16.16
C TYR A 41 10.65 -62.31 15.40
N LEU A 42 10.53 -62.19 14.08
CA LEU A 42 11.49 -61.42 13.26
C LEU A 42 11.53 -59.93 13.65
N ARG A 43 10.38 -59.32 13.94
CA ARG A 43 10.32 -57.93 14.43
C ARG A 43 11.00 -57.77 15.78
N GLN A 44 10.89 -58.77 16.66
CA GLN A 44 11.55 -58.78 17.96
C GLN A 44 13.07 -58.93 17.80
N SER A 45 13.51 -59.94 17.05
CA SER A 45 14.91 -60.29 16.83
C SER A 45 15.70 -59.22 16.07
N HIS A 46 15.06 -58.57 15.09
CA HIS A 46 15.66 -57.44 14.35
C HIS A 46 15.50 -56.08 15.08
N GLY A 47 15.07 -56.10 16.34
CA GLY A 47 15.12 -54.95 17.23
C GLY A 47 14.08 -53.87 16.93
N LYS A 48 12.94 -54.20 16.32
CA LYS A 48 11.83 -53.23 16.19
C LYS A 48 11.18 -52.96 17.54
N ALA A 49 11.04 -53.97 18.39
CA ALA A 49 10.69 -53.78 19.80
C ALA A 49 11.82 -53.11 20.60
N ALA A 50 13.09 -53.36 20.24
CA ALA A 50 14.21 -52.60 20.80
C ALA A 50 14.18 -51.13 20.34
N LYS A 51 13.64 -50.80 19.15
CA LYS A 51 13.41 -49.41 18.71
C LYS A 51 12.24 -48.76 19.46
N GLU A 52 11.21 -49.51 19.82
CA GLU A 52 10.10 -49.03 20.66
C GLU A 52 10.56 -48.82 22.12
N ALA A 53 11.26 -49.78 22.71
CA ALA A 53 11.86 -49.63 24.04
C ALA A 53 13.01 -48.59 24.09
N LYS A 54 13.73 -48.40 22.97
CA LYS A 54 14.73 -47.32 22.82
C LYS A 54 14.07 -45.99 22.50
N ALA A 55 12.84 -45.95 21.95
CA ALA A 55 12.07 -44.72 21.81
C ALA A 55 11.71 -44.17 23.19
N GLU A 56 11.25 -45.04 24.11
CA GLU A 56 11.00 -44.69 25.51
C GLU A 56 12.28 -44.22 26.23
N LYS A 57 13.41 -44.93 26.07
CA LYS A 57 14.71 -44.50 26.66
C LYS A 57 15.34 -43.29 25.97
N SER A 58 15.02 -43.01 24.70
CA SER A 58 15.46 -41.83 23.94
C SER A 58 14.62 -40.59 24.19
N ALA A 59 13.60 -40.69 25.05
CA ALA A 59 12.78 -39.55 25.44
C ALA A 59 13.62 -38.39 25.97
N LYS A 60 14.78 -38.65 26.58
CA LYS A 60 15.64 -37.60 27.16
C LYS A 60 16.81 -37.24 26.23
N VAL A 61 16.68 -36.17 25.45
CA VAL A 61 17.76 -35.62 24.63
C VAL A 61 18.37 -34.41 25.33
N THR A 62 19.64 -34.49 25.72
CA THR A 62 20.35 -33.36 26.32
C THR A 62 21.17 -32.60 25.30
N LEU A 63 20.75 -31.37 25.00
CA LEU A 63 21.46 -30.46 24.13
C LEU A 63 22.46 -29.63 24.94
N LYS A 64 23.73 -29.75 24.59
CA LYS A 64 24.80 -28.88 25.10
C LYS A 64 25.06 -27.80 24.07
N ARG A 65 24.82 -26.54 24.42
CA ARG A 65 25.11 -25.39 23.55
C ARG A 65 26.12 -24.47 24.22
N LYS A 66 27.03 -23.96 23.40
CA LYS A 66 28.01 -22.95 23.77
C LYS A 66 27.60 -21.65 23.07
N THR A 67 27.50 -20.57 23.84
CA THR A 67 27.31 -19.23 23.29
C THR A 67 28.42 -18.34 23.82
N THR A 68 29.21 -17.79 22.91
CA THR A 68 30.28 -16.84 23.23
C THR A 68 29.82 -15.43 22.91
N THR A 69 29.88 -14.54 23.88
CA THR A 69 29.55 -13.11 23.72
C THR A 69 30.74 -12.26 24.14
N GLN A 70 31.02 -11.19 23.40
CA GLN A 70 32.08 -10.24 23.73
C GLN A 70 31.52 -9.09 24.55
N ILE A 71 32.06 -8.87 25.75
CA ILE A 71 31.74 -7.72 26.58
C ILE A 71 32.89 -6.72 26.47
N LYS A 72 32.58 -5.51 25.99
CA LYS A 72 33.52 -4.39 25.98
C LYS A 72 33.44 -3.70 27.34
N GLN A 73 34.52 -3.70 28.11
CA GLN A 73 34.57 -3.05 29.41
C GLN A 73 34.74 -1.54 29.21
N PRO A 74 33.79 -0.69 29.65
CA PRO A 74 33.99 0.76 29.64
C PRO A 74 35.09 1.10 30.66
N THR A 75 36.11 1.83 30.21
CA THR A 75 37.20 2.31 31.07
C THR A 75 36.67 3.37 32.03
N SER A 76 36.87 3.18 33.33
CA SER A 76 36.52 4.16 34.37
C SER A 76 37.27 5.49 34.13
N PRO A 77 36.61 6.65 34.24
CA PRO A 77 37.23 7.95 34.01
C PRO A 77 38.11 8.29 35.21
N GLY A 78 39.41 7.93 35.14
CA GLY A 78 40.34 8.35 36.19
C GLY A 78 41.68 7.62 36.25
N ARG A 79 41.90 6.53 35.50
CA ARG A 79 43.21 5.84 35.53
C ARG A 79 43.76 5.59 34.13
N ALA A 80 44.83 6.35 33.84
CA ALA A 80 45.81 6.23 32.75
C ALA A 80 45.53 6.98 31.43
N ALA A 81 45.81 8.29 31.43
CA ALA A 81 45.96 9.15 30.26
C ALA A 81 47.24 8.91 29.42
N ARG A 82 47.83 7.70 29.42
CA ARG A 82 49.08 7.41 28.66
C ARG A 82 49.11 6.09 27.88
N ALA A 83 47.98 5.40 27.71
CA ALA A 83 47.88 4.25 26.81
C ALA A 83 46.68 4.42 25.89
N ALA A 84 46.94 4.56 24.59
CA ALA A 84 45.95 4.79 23.56
C ALA A 84 44.83 3.71 23.55
N ARG A 85 43.59 4.18 23.68
CA ARG A 85 42.37 3.73 22.94
C ARG A 85 42.11 2.22 22.81
N THR A 86 42.44 1.39 23.79
CA THR A 86 42.13 -0.05 23.70
C THR A 86 41.06 -0.42 24.73
N THR A 87 39.79 -0.41 24.31
CA THR A 87 38.70 -0.98 25.10
C THR A 87 38.99 -2.46 25.35
N LYS A 88 39.18 -2.86 26.61
CA LYS A 88 39.45 -4.27 26.96
C LYS A 88 38.19 -5.08 26.68
N THR A 89 38.27 -5.99 25.70
CA THR A 89 37.16 -6.86 25.32
C THR A 89 37.34 -8.21 25.98
N VAL A 90 36.36 -8.63 26.77
CA VAL A 90 36.35 -9.91 27.47
C VAL A 90 35.41 -10.86 26.73
N ASN A 91 35.92 -12.02 26.31
CA ASN A 91 35.11 -13.08 25.74
C ASN A 91 34.44 -13.85 26.89
N VAL A 92 33.12 -13.79 26.99
CA VAL A 92 32.34 -14.57 27.96
C VAL A 92 31.71 -15.75 27.23
N GLU A 93 32.09 -16.96 27.63
CA GLU A 93 31.51 -18.19 27.12
C GLU A 93 30.46 -18.73 28.10
N VAL A 94 29.19 -18.67 27.72
CA VAL A 94 28.11 -19.33 28.48
C VAL A 94 27.87 -20.71 27.88
N ARG A 95 28.18 -21.75 28.66
CA ARG A 95 27.85 -23.14 28.34
C ARG A 95 26.51 -23.49 29.00
N ARG A 96 25.51 -23.86 28.20
CA ARG A 96 24.19 -24.28 28.69
C ARG A 96 23.94 -25.76 28.37
N LYS A 97 23.46 -26.49 29.37
CA LYS A 97 22.94 -27.86 29.22
C LYS A 97 21.41 -27.78 29.33
N ARG A 98 20.70 -28.01 28.23
CA ARG A 98 19.24 -28.10 28.23
C ARG A 98 18.84 -29.54 27.95
N THR A 99 18.01 -30.10 28.82
CA THR A 99 17.55 -31.47 28.65
C THR A 99 16.10 -31.44 28.19
N TYR A 100 15.86 -31.87 26.96
CA TYR A 100 14.53 -32.01 26.41
C TYR A 100 14.05 -33.42 26.68
N MET A 101 12.88 -33.52 27.32
CA MET A 101 12.17 -34.79 27.46
C MET A 101 11.06 -34.78 26.40
N LYS A 102 10.96 -35.85 25.62
CA LYS A 102 9.85 -36.12 24.74
C LYS A 102 8.70 -36.54 25.65
N THR A 103 8.05 -35.54 26.24
CA THR A 103 6.82 -35.71 26.98
C THR A 103 5.82 -36.20 25.95
N ASP A 104 5.32 -37.42 26.10
CA ASP A 104 4.08 -37.80 25.44
C ASP A 104 3.02 -36.85 25.98
N GLN A 105 2.77 -35.76 25.26
CA GLN A 105 1.73 -34.81 25.60
C GLN A 105 0.46 -35.62 25.79
N SER A 106 -0.12 -35.56 26.99
CA SER A 106 -1.38 -36.24 27.26
C SER A 106 -2.41 -35.76 26.24
N ALA A 107 -3.43 -36.58 25.95
CA ALA A 107 -4.49 -36.19 25.03
C ALA A 107 -5.09 -34.81 25.41
N GLU A 108 -5.15 -34.52 26.70
CA GLU A 108 -5.62 -33.24 27.26
C GLU A 108 -4.70 -32.05 26.95
N GLU A 109 -3.38 -32.24 26.95
CA GLU A 109 -2.42 -31.16 26.65
C GLU A 109 -2.41 -30.84 25.15
N LYS A 110 -2.59 -31.85 24.29
CA LYS A 110 -2.80 -31.65 22.84
C LYS A 110 -4.10 -30.92 22.56
N GLU A 111 -5.18 -31.28 23.24
CA GLU A 111 -6.48 -30.61 23.09
C GLU A 111 -6.42 -29.15 23.53
N ARG A 112 -5.71 -28.85 24.64
CA ARG A 112 -5.47 -27.46 25.08
C ARG A 112 -4.69 -26.65 24.05
N LEU A 113 -3.61 -27.20 23.49
CA LEU A 113 -2.82 -26.54 22.45
C LEU A 113 -3.62 -26.30 21.17
N LEU A 114 -4.51 -27.23 20.79
CA LEU A 114 -5.39 -27.07 19.64
C LEU A 114 -6.43 -25.96 19.87
N ARG A 115 -7.03 -25.89 21.06
CA ARG A 115 -7.96 -24.81 21.43
C ARG A 115 -7.27 -23.44 21.45
N GLU A 116 -6.07 -23.36 22.03
CA GLU A 116 -5.28 -22.12 22.03
C GLU A 116 -4.90 -21.68 20.61
N ALA A 117 -4.52 -22.63 19.73
CA ALA A 117 -4.25 -22.35 18.34
C ALA A 117 -5.49 -21.88 17.56
N GLU A 118 -6.67 -22.43 17.87
CA GLU A 118 -7.94 -21.99 17.27
C GLU A 118 -8.34 -20.59 17.76
N GLU A 119 -8.19 -20.30 19.05
CA GLU A 119 -8.43 -18.97 19.61
C GLU A 119 -7.47 -17.93 19.02
N ALA A 120 -6.19 -18.27 18.85
CA ALA A 120 -5.20 -17.41 18.21
C ALA A 120 -5.58 -17.12 16.76
N LYS A 121 -6.07 -18.12 16.01
CA LYS A 121 -6.57 -17.93 14.64
C LYS A 121 -7.80 -17.04 14.60
N ARG A 122 -8.77 -17.24 15.50
CA ARG A 122 -9.98 -16.39 15.58
C ARG A 122 -9.62 -14.93 15.89
N LYS A 123 -8.72 -14.70 16.83
CA LYS A 123 -8.22 -13.33 17.16
C LYS A 123 -7.51 -12.69 15.97
N LEU A 124 -6.73 -13.46 15.21
CA LEU A 124 -6.06 -12.95 14.01
C LEU A 124 -7.09 -12.57 12.93
N GLN A 125 -8.09 -13.41 12.71
CA GLN A 125 -9.18 -13.12 11.75
C GLN A 125 -9.98 -11.87 12.16
N GLU A 126 -10.31 -11.73 13.43
CA GLU A 126 -11.02 -10.55 13.94
C GLU A 126 -10.18 -9.27 13.76
N GLN A 127 -8.87 -9.33 13.99
CA GLN A 127 -7.96 -8.20 13.71
C GLN A 127 -7.88 -7.86 12.22
N GLU A 128 -7.84 -8.87 11.34
CA GLU A 128 -7.88 -8.65 9.90
C GLU A 128 -9.19 -8.02 9.44
N GLU A 129 -10.33 -8.48 9.95
CA GLU A 129 -11.63 -7.88 9.66
C GLU A 129 -11.75 -6.44 10.16
N GLN A 130 -11.26 -6.16 11.37
CA GLN A 130 -11.22 -4.79 11.91
C GLN A 130 -10.33 -3.89 11.05
N ARG A 131 -9.18 -4.38 10.60
CA ARG A 131 -8.30 -3.64 9.68
C ARG A 131 -8.97 -3.37 8.34
N ARG A 132 -9.65 -4.37 7.75
CA ARG A 132 -10.40 -4.20 6.50
C ARG A 132 -11.51 -3.15 6.65
N LYS A 133 -12.31 -3.22 7.71
CA LYS A 133 -13.36 -2.22 8.00
C LYS A 133 -12.79 -0.82 8.20
N ALA A 134 -11.65 -0.71 8.88
CA ALA A 134 -10.96 0.58 9.06
C ALA A 134 -10.45 1.14 7.73
N GLU A 135 -9.86 0.29 6.87
CA GLU A 135 -9.38 0.69 5.55
C GLU A 135 -10.54 1.10 4.62
N GLU A 136 -11.67 0.39 4.64
CA GLU A 136 -12.87 0.76 3.89
C GLU A 136 -13.44 2.10 4.36
N MET A 137 -13.54 2.33 5.68
CA MET A 137 -13.94 3.64 6.22
C MET A 137 -12.98 4.75 5.81
N GLU A 138 -11.67 4.48 5.80
CA GLU A 138 -10.68 5.48 5.39
C GLU A 138 -10.80 5.79 3.89
N ARG A 139 -10.97 4.77 3.05
CA ARG A 139 -11.20 4.93 1.60
C ARG A 139 -12.46 5.75 1.35
N ALA A 140 -13.59 5.40 1.97
CA ALA A 140 -14.83 6.15 1.85
C ALA A 140 -14.67 7.61 2.30
N ARG A 141 -13.92 7.87 3.38
CA ARG A 141 -13.63 9.23 3.84
C ARG A 141 -12.77 10.01 2.85
N ARG A 142 -11.76 9.37 2.24
CA ARG A 142 -10.90 10.00 1.22
C ARG A 142 -11.69 10.32 -0.04
N GLU A 143 -12.51 9.39 -0.51
CA GLU A 143 -13.40 9.60 -1.68
C GLU A 143 -14.37 10.76 -1.44
N ALA A 144 -15.02 10.81 -0.27
CA ALA A 144 -15.89 11.93 0.09
C ALA A 144 -15.15 13.28 0.19
N GLN A 145 -13.89 13.27 0.66
CA GLN A 145 -13.05 14.47 0.68
C GLN A 145 -12.65 14.90 -0.73
N GLU A 146 -12.27 13.99 -1.60
CA GLU A 146 -11.94 14.27 -3.00
C GLU A 146 -13.15 14.81 -3.76
N GLU A 147 -14.33 14.23 -3.56
CA GLU A 147 -15.58 14.71 -4.17
C GLU A 147 -15.95 16.11 -3.68
N MET A 148 -15.79 16.39 -2.39
CA MET A 148 -15.97 17.73 -1.83
C MET A 148 -14.97 18.75 -2.39
N LEU A 149 -13.72 18.34 -2.63
CA LEU A 149 -12.71 19.22 -3.23
C LEU A 149 -13.00 19.48 -4.71
N ARG A 150 -13.43 18.44 -5.45
CA ARG A 150 -13.82 18.58 -6.87
C ARG A 150 -15.02 19.49 -7.02
N SER A 151 -16.07 19.32 -6.21
CA SER A 151 -17.25 20.19 -6.27
C SER A 151 -16.92 21.64 -5.92
N LYS A 152 -16.07 21.89 -4.91
CA LYS A 152 -15.57 23.23 -4.60
C LYS A 152 -14.72 23.82 -5.71
N GLU A 153 -13.88 23.02 -6.37
CA GLU A 153 -13.07 23.49 -7.49
C GLU A 153 -13.94 23.84 -8.71
N GLU A 154 -14.94 23.02 -9.01
CA GLU A 154 -15.92 23.29 -10.06
C GLU A 154 -16.74 24.55 -9.78
N GLU A 155 -17.21 24.74 -8.54
CA GLU A 155 -17.90 25.98 -8.15
C GLU A 155 -16.99 27.20 -8.29
N ARG A 156 -15.71 27.10 -7.88
CA ARG A 156 -14.76 28.20 -8.06
C ARG A 156 -14.52 28.51 -9.52
N LYS A 157 -14.38 27.50 -10.38
CA LYS A 157 -14.23 27.69 -11.84
C LYS A 157 -15.47 28.35 -12.44
N ARG A 158 -16.68 27.91 -12.08
CA ARG A 158 -17.94 28.53 -12.53
C ARG A 158 -18.06 29.98 -12.05
N GLN A 159 -17.69 30.27 -10.81
CA GLN A 159 -17.70 31.64 -10.30
C GLN A 159 -16.66 32.53 -10.98
N GLU A 160 -15.46 31.99 -11.27
CA GLU A 160 -14.43 32.73 -11.99
C GLU A 160 -14.84 33.01 -13.43
N GLU A 161 -15.40 32.02 -14.13
CA GLU A 161 -15.91 32.17 -15.49
C GLU A 161 -17.05 33.19 -15.55
N ALA A 162 -18.01 33.11 -14.62
CA ALA A 162 -19.10 34.09 -14.51
C ALA A 162 -18.58 35.51 -14.25
N LYS A 163 -17.55 35.66 -13.40
CA LYS A 163 -16.90 36.96 -13.17
C LYS A 163 -16.18 37.47 -14.42
N ARG A 164 -15.47 36.61 -15.16
CA ARG A 164 -14.81 36.98 -16.41
C ARG A 164 -15.81 37.42 -17.47
N GLN A 165 -16.91 36.68 -17.64
CA GLN A 165 -17.99 37.04 -18.56
C GLN A 165 -18.65 38.37 -18.17
N ALA A 166 -18.93 38.59 -16.88
CA ALA A 166 -19.49 39.85 -16.41
C ALA A 166 -18.52 41.03 -16.61
N GLU A 167 -17.21 40.81 -16.39
CA GLU A 167 -16.18 41.83 -16.63
C GLU A 167 -16.06 42.17 -18.11
N GLU A 168 -16.03 41.16 -18.99
CA GLU A 168 -15.99 41.33 -20.44
C GLU A 168 -17.24 42.04 -20.97
N GLU A 169 -18.44 41.66 -20.49
CA GLU A 169 -19.69 42.34 -20.86
C GLU A 169 -19.68 43.80 -20.39
N SER A 170 -19.17 44.07 -19.17
CA SER A 170 -19.05 45.43 -18.65
C SER A 170 -18.07 46.29 -19.45
N LYS A 171 -16.93 45.71 -19.87
CA LYS A 171 -15.94 46.37 -20.74
C LYS A 171 -16.51 46.63 -22.11
N ALA A 172 -17.20 45.65 -22.71
CA ALA A 172 -17.85 45.82 -24.01
C ALA A 172 -18.94 46.90 -23.98
N LYS A 173 -19.74 46.96 -22.90
CA LYS A 173 -20.73 48.03 -22.69
C LYS A 173 -20.07 49.40 -22.53
N ALA A 174 -19.00 49.50 -21.74
CA ALA A 174 -18.26 50.74 -21.55
C ALA A 174 -17.61 51.23 -22.86
N GLU A 175 -17.01 50.33 -23.64
CA GLU A 175 -16.42 50.65 -24.95
C GLU A 175 -17.48 51.07 -25.96
N ALA A 176 -18.63 50.39 -25.99
CA ALA A 176 -19.77 50.78 -26.83
C ALA A 176 -20.32 52.16 -26.46
N GLU A 177 -20.45 52.48 -25.17
CA GLU A 177 -20.88 53.80 -24.69
C GLU A 177 -19.85 54.89 -25.04
N GLU A 178 -18.55 54.61 -24.87
CA GLU A 178 -17.49 55.56 -25.26
C GLU A 178 -17.47 55.80 -26.78
N ALA A 179 -17.66 54.75 -27.57
CA ALA A 179 -17.76 54.86 -29.03
C ALA A 179 -18.99 55.67 -29.45
N GLN A 180 -20.14 55.49 -28.79
CA GLN A 180 -21.33 56.32 -29.01
C GLN A 180 -21.07 57.78 -28.64
N ARG A 181 -20.49 58.05 -27.48
CA ARG A 181 -20.11 59.42 -27.06
C ARG A 181 -19.18 60.09 -28.05
N LYS A 182 -18.16 59.37 -28.58
CA LYS A 182 -17.26 59.89 -29.62
C LYS A 182 -18.01 60.22 -30.91
N ARG A 183 -18.91 59.34 -31.37
CA ARG A 183 -19.75 59.59 -32.55
C ARG A 183 -20.66 60.80 -32.36
N ASP A 184 -21.30 60.93 -31.21
CA ASP A 184 -22.18 62.06 -30.90
C ASP A 184 -21.41 63.39 -30.86
N LEU A 185 -20.20 63.40 -30.27
CA LEU A 185 -19.31 64.56 -30.27
C LEU A 185 -18.85 64.94 -31.68
N GLU A 186 -18.53 63.95 -32.53
CA GLU A 186 -18.14 64.20 -33.93
C GLU A 186 -19.30 64.77 -34.74
N LEU A 187 -20.51 64.21 -34.59
CA LEU A 187 -21.72 64.73 -35.22
C LEU A 187 -22.03 66.16 -34.77
N ALA A 188 -21.90 66.44 -33.47
CA ALA A 188 -22.08 67.78 -32.92
C ALA A 188 -21.05 68.78 -33.49
N ARG A 189 -19.78 68.38 -33.61
CA ARG A 189 -18.72 69.21 -34.22
C ARG A 189 -19.01 69.48 -35.69
N ARG A 190 -19.38 68.46 -36.47
CA ARG A 190 -19.74 68.61 -37.88
C ARG A 190 -20.96 69.51 -38.07
N ALA A 191 -21.97 69.40 -37.19
CA ALA A 191 -23.13 70.27 -37.20
C ALA A 191 -22.77 71.73 -36.87
N GLN A 192 -21.85 71.97 -35.92
CA GLN A 192 -21.36 73.32 -35.62
C GLN A 192 -20.57 73.91 -36.81
N GLU A 193 -19.70 73.13 -37.46
CA GLU A 193 -18.96 73.57 -38.65
C GLU A 193 -19.91 73.89 -39.82
N GLN A 194 -20.96 73.09 -40.02
CA GLN A 194 -22.01 73.39 -40.99
C GLN A 194 -22.79 74.67 -40.65
N ARG A 195 -23.12 74.90 -39.37
CA ARG A 195 -23.79 76.15 -38.95
C ARG A 195 -22.90 77.37 -39.17
N LYS A 196 -21.61 77.28 -38.81
CA LYS A 196 -20.64 78.37 -39.03
C LYS A 196 -20.47 78.67 -40.52
N SER A 197 -20.27 77.65 -41.36
CA SER A 197 -20.16 77.84 -42.82
C SER A 197 -21.44 78.39 -43.45
N GLN A 198 -22.64 77.98 -42.99
CA GLN A 198 -23.90 78.57 -43.43
C GLN A 198 -24.05 80.03 -42.98
N GLN A 199 -23.63 80.38 -41.76
CA GLN A 199 -23.60 81.76 -41.28
C GLN A 199 -22.65 82.62 -42.10
N GLU A 200 -21.41 82.17 -42.32
CA GLU A 200 -20.43 82.87 -43.17
C GLU A 200 -20.95 83.04 -44.61
N ALA A 201 -21.61 82.03 -45.18
CA ALA A 201 -22.22 82.14 -46.50
C ALA A 201 -23.37 83.15 -46.52
N ARG A 202 -24.20 83.22 -45.47
CA ARG A 202 -25.26 84.24 -45.34
C ARG A 202 -24.66 85.64 -45.20
N GLU A 203 -23.64 85.83 -44.37
CA GLU A 203 -22.95 87.11 -44.21
C GLU A 203 -22.28 87.57 -45.51
N ARG A 204 -21.62 86.66 -46.26
CA ARG A 204 -21.05 86.97 -47.57
C ARG A 204 -22.13 87.40 -48.56
N LYS A 205 -23.28 86.70 -48.60
CA LYS A 205 -24.42 87.09 -49.43
C LYS A 205 -24.98 88.46 -49.03
N GLU A 206 -25.07 88.75 -47.74
CA GLU A 206 -25.55 90.04 -47.24
C GLU A 206 -24.57 91.18 -47.58
N LYS A 207 -23.27 90.98 -47.37
CA LYS A 207 -22.22 91.94 -47.77
C LYS A 207 -22.21 92.19 -49.29
N ALA A 208 -22.41 91.14 -50.10
CA ALA A 208 -22.54 91.28 -51.55
C ALA A 208 -23.78 92.08 -51.95
N LYS A 209 -24.93 91.85 -51.31
CA LYS A 209 -26.15 92.65 -51.51
C LYS A 209 -25.92 94.13 -51.15
N ARG A 210 -25.34 94.42 -49.98
CA ARG A 210 -25.01 95.79 -49.55
C ARG A 210 -24.06 96.49 -50.53
N ARG A 211 -23.05 95.78 -51.07
CA ARG A 211 -22.16 96.32 -52.11
C ARG A 211 -22.87 96.59 -53.44
N ALA A 212 -23.79 95.71 -53.85
CA ALA A 212 -24.59 95.91 -55.06
C ALA A 212 -25.59 97.09 -54.93
N GLU A 213 -26.09 97.34 -53.72
CA GLU A 213 -26.97 98.47 -53.41
C GLU A 213 -26.22 99.81 -53.36
N ALA A 214 -25.01 99.82 -52.79
CA ALA A 214 -24.12 101.00 -52.76
C ALA A 214 -23.49 101.33 -54.14
N GLY A 215 -23.46 100.38 -55.07
CA GLY A 215 -22.87 100.53 -56.41
C GLY A 215 -23.83 101.01 -57.50
N LYS A 216 -25.07 101.39 -57.18
CA LYS A 216 -26.01 101.98 -58.15
C LYS A 216 -25.66 103.47 -58.34
N PRO A 217 -25.08 103.90 -59.47
CA PRO A 217 -24.89 105.33 -59.72
C PRO A 217 -26.26 105.98 -59.87
N GLY A 218 -26.59 106.87 -58.93
CA GLY A 218 -27.74 107.76 -59.05
C GLY A 218 -27.60 108.57 -60.35
N ARG A 219 -28.45 108.28 -61.33
CA ARG A 219 -28.65 109.15 -62.48
C ARG A 219 -29.12 110.50 -61.94
N GLY A 220 -28.33 111.53 -62.19
CA GLY A 220 -28.64 112.90 -61.77
C GLY A 220 -29.98 113.39 -62.30
N ARG A 221 -30.62 114.26 -61.51
CA ARG A 221 -31.67 115.14 -61.98
C ARG A 221 -31.25 116.57 -61.64
N ARG A 222 -31.02 117.34 -62.71
CA ARG A 222 -30.85 118.80 -62.70
C ARG A 222 -32.05 119.46 -62.05
N GLU A 223 -31.81 120.51 -61.29
CA GLU A 223 -32.49 121.81 -61.34
C GLU A 223 -31.62 122.86 -60.65
#